data_AF-A0AAN7GGR7-F1
#
_entry.id   AF-A0AAN7GGR7-F1
#
_cell.length_a   1.000
_cell.length_b   1.000
_cell.length_c   1.000
_cell.angle_alpha   90.00
_cell.angle_beta   90.00
_cell.angle_gamma   90.00
#
_symmetry.space_group_name_H-M   'P 1'
#
loop_
_entity.id
_entity.type
_entity.pdbx_description
1 polymer ?
#
loop_
_entity_poly.entity_id
_entity_poly.type
_entity_poly.pdbx_seq_one_letter_code
_entity_poly.pdbx_strand_id
1 'polypeptide(L)'
;MELVKSVVYETLRLNPPVPLQYARARKDFQLKSHDAIFNIKQGELLCGYQKLVMRDPKVFDEPEKFDPDRFMKRPELLNYLYWSNGPQTGSPSESNKQCAAKDYVALTACLFVAHMFRRYDSVARQLILNHGAPEGRHLTAAISLGGGSGDGPRRLRTRIINCSSNVKNKTLWVIS
;
A
#
# COMPACT_ATOMS: atom_id res chain seq x y z
N MET A 1 -19.33 6.83 -1.94
CA MET A 1 -18.82 5.46 -1.70
C MET A 1 -17.65 5.54 -0.70
N GLU A 2 -17.94 5.92 0.54
CA GLU A 2 -16.90 6.22 1.54
C GLU A 2 -16.12 4.98 1.96
N LEU A 3 -16.82 3.86 2.20
CA LEU A 3 -16.18 2.59 2.53
C LEU A 3 -15.22 2.10 1.44
N VAL A 4 -15.62 2.20 0.16
CA VAL A 4 -14.76 1.80 -0.96
C VAL A 4 -13.49 2.65 -1.01
N LYS A 5 -13.61 3.96 -0.76
CA LYS A 5 -12.47 4.87 -0.69
C LYS A 5 -11.55 4.55 0.48
N SER A 6 -12.12 4.26 1.66
CA SER A 6 -11.38 3.84 2.85
C SER A 6 -10.64 2.51 2.63
N VAL A 7 -11.29 1.52 2.00
CA VAL A 7 -10.66 0.25 1.58
C VAL A 7 -9.47 0.48 0.65
N VAL A 8 -9.61 1.37 -0.34
CA VAL A 8 -8.49 1.73 -1.25
C VAL A 8 -7.35 2.38 -0.48
N TYR A 9 -7.63 3.32 0.42
CA TYR A 9 -6.61 3.98 1.23
C TYR A 9 -5.91 3.03 2.20
N GLU A 10 -6.64 2.12 2.85
CA GLU A 10 -6.06 1.12 3.75
C GLU A 10 -5.18 0.13 2.98
N THR A 11 -5.56 -0.21 1.75
CA THR A 11 -4.74 -1.02 0.84
C THR A 11 -3.42 -0.32 0.52
N LEU A 12 -3.48 0.98 0.20
CA LEU A 12 -2.30 1.80 -0.11
C LEU A 12 -1.41 2.04 1.13
N ARG A 13 -1.99 2.13 2.33
CA ARG A 13 -1.26 2.26 3.60
C ARG A 13 -0.40 1.02 3.87
N LEU A 14 -1.01 -0.17 3.79
CA LEU A 14 -0.30 -1.42 4.03
C LEU A 14 0.66 -1.76 2.87
N ASN A 15 0.26 -1.52 1.63
CA ASN A 15 1.03 -1.92 0.45
C ASN A 15 1.24 -0.74 -0.50
N PRO A 16 2.08 0.25 -0.12
CA PRO A 16 2.42 1.34 -1.02
C PRO A 16 3.10 0.78 -2.28
N PRO A 17 2.65 1.15 -3.50
CA PRO A 17 3.25 0.67 -4.73
C PRO A 17 4.73 1.02 -4.90
N VAL A 18 5.13 2.19 -4.36
CA VAL A 18 6.52 2.67 -4.35
C VAL A 18 6.98 2.83 -2.90
N PRO A 19 7.59 1.79 -2.31
CA PRO A 19 7.82 1.76 -0.87
C PRO A 19 9.03 2.59 -0.40
N LEU A 20 9.98 2.89 -1.28
CA LEU A 20 11.20 3.65 -0.95
C LEU A 20 11.12 5.04 -1.59
N GLN A 21 11.44 6.07 -0.83
CA GLN A 21 11.57 7.44 -1.32
C GLN A 21 12.92 8.04 -0.93
N TYR A 22 13.49 8.83 -1.83
CA TYR A 22 14.82 9.38 -1.68
C TYR A 22 14.83 10.89 -1.80
N ALA A 23 15.67 11.54 -1.00
CA ALA A 23 15.92 12.97 -1.09
C ALA A 23 17.38 13.26 -0.73
N ARG A 24 17.96 14.29 -1.35
CA ARG A 24 19.30 14.78 -0.98
C ARG A 24 19.18 16.06 -0.17
N ALA A 25 19.86 16.14 0.96
CA ALA A 25 19.87 17.32 1.81
C ALA A 25 20.47 18.52 1.06
N ARG A 26 19.72 19.62 0.98
CA ARG A 26 20.16 20.87 0.32
C ARG A 26 20.93 21.82 1.25
N LYS A 27 20.82 21.61 2.56
CA LYS A 27 21.47 22.36 3.63
C LYS A 27 21.58 21.48 4.87
N ASP A 28 22.39 21.88 5.83
CA ASP A 28 22.42 21.26 7.15
C ASP A 28 21.08 21.48 7.88
N PHE A 29 20.56 20.44 8.52
CA PHE A 29 19.36 20.53 9.37
C PHE A 29 19.29 19.40 10.40
N GLN A 30 18.38 19.53 11.37
CA GLN A 30 18.10 18.48 12.35
C GLN A 30 16.85 17.70 11.96
N LEU A 31 16.98 16.38 11.81
CA LEU A 31 15.88 15.44 11.65
C LEU A 31 15.51 14.86 13.01
N LYS A 32 14.24 14.94 13.40
CA LYS A 32 13.75 14.40 14.67
C LYS A 32 12.97 13.11 14.43
N SER A 33 13.31 12.06 15.16
CA SER A 33 12.43 10.90 15.35
C SER A 33 11.60 11.09 16.61
N HIS A 34 10.88 10.04 17.05
CA HIS A 34 10.12 10.11 18.30
C HIS A 34 11.01 10.27 19.54
N ASP A 35 12.22 9.69 19.50
CA ASP A 35 13.04 9.51 20.70
C ASP A 35 14.46 10.08 20.52
N ALA A 36 14.81 10.59 19.32
CA ALA A 36 16.15 11.08 19.02
C ALA A 36 16.17 12.24 18.00
N ILE A 37 17.30 12.95 17.95
CA ILE A 37 17.58 14.02 16.98
C ILE A 37 18.87 13.68 16.24
N PHE A 38 18.82 13.77 14.92
CA PHE A 38 19.95 13.49 14.02
C PHE A 38 20.35 14.77 13.28
N ASN A 39 21.64 15.09 13.28
CA ASN A 39 22.18 16.19 12.48
C ASN A 39 22.47 15.68 11.06
N ILE A 40 21.71 16.16 10.08
CA ILE A 40 21.88 15.84 8.67
C ILE A 40 22.70 16.92 7.99
N LYS A 41 23.74 16.51 7.25
CA LYS A 41 24.64 17.41 6.53
C LYS A 41 24.19 17.62 5.08
N GLN A 42 24.47 18.80 4.56
CA GLN A 42 24.25 19.10 3.14
C GLN A 42 24.94 18.05 2.27
N GLY A 43 24.22 17.55 1.27
CA GLY A 43 24.71 16.53 0.33
C GLY A 43 24.39 15.09 0.73
N GLU A 44 24.02 14.81 1.98
CA GLU A 44 23.63 13.47 2.42
C GLU A 44 22.37 12.96 1.71
N LEU A 45 22.36 11.67 1.37
CA LEU A 45 21.23 11.00 0.76
C LEU A 45 20.34 10.36 1.84
N LEU A 46 19.10 10.82 1.92
CA LEU A 46 18.08 10.30 2.81
C LEU A 46 17.23 9.27 2.08
N CYS A 47 16.85 8.23 2.82
CA CYS A 47 15.98 7.16 2.35
C CYS A 47 14.83 6.98 3.36
N GLY A 48 13.59 7.13 2.90
CA GLY A 48 12.40 6.84 3.68
C GLY A 48 11.76 5.54 3.20
N TYR A 49 11.48 4.62 4.13
CA TYR A 49 10.75 3.39 3.82
C TYR A 49 9.29 3.51 4.29
N GLN A 50 8.41 3.79 3.34
CA GLN A 50 7.00 4.14 3.59
C GLN A 50 6.23 3.04 4.33
N LYS A 51 6.57 1.76 4.11
CA LYS A 51 5.88 0.65 4.77
C LYS A 51 6.01 0.69 6.29
N LEU A 52 7.16 1.12 6.82
CA LEU A 52 7.34 1.29 8.27
C LEU A 52 6.64 2.56 8.76
N VAL A 53 6.81 3.67 8.04
CA VAL A 53 6.20 4.96 8.42
C VAL A 53 4.68 4.86 8.52
N MET A 54 4.03 4.21 7.56
CA MET A 54 2.57 4.06 7.53
C MET A 54 2.05 2.90 8.41
N ARG A 55 2.93 2.28 9.22
CA ARG A 55 2.63 1.27 10.24
C ARG A 55 3.11 1.67 11.62
N ASP A 56 3.42 2.94 11.81
CA ASP A 56 3.86 3.45 13.10
C ASP A 56 2.75 3.28 14.16
N PRO A 57 2.97 2.49 15.23
CA PRO A 57 1.97 2.28 16.28
C PRO A 57 1.70 3.54 17.10
N LYS A 58 2.56 4.57 17.04
CA LYS A 58 2.29 5.87 17.66
C LYS A 58 1.27 6.70 16.86
N VAL A 59 0.95 6.30 15.62
CA VAL A 59 0.00 6.99 14.73
C VAL A 59 -1.23 6.12 14.42
N PHE A 60 -1.04 4.82 14.17
CA PHE A 60 -2.08 3.89 13.75
C PHE A 60 -2.31 2.80 14.81
N ASP A 61 -3.55 2.67 15.29
CA ASP A 61 -3.94 1.55 16.15
C ASP A 61 -4.00 0.24 15.37
N GLU A 62 -3.55 -0.87 15.96
CA GLU A 62 -3.41 -2.18 15.30
C GLU A 62 -2.77 -2.02 13.89
N PRO A 63 -1.54 -1.49 13.78
CA PRO A 63 -1.02 -0.97 12.50
C PRO A 63 -0.87 -2.03 11.40
N GLU A 64 -0.70 -3.30 11.78
CA GLU A 64 -0.60 -4.42 10.83
C GLU A 64 -1.96 -4.96 10.36
N LYS A 65 -3.04 -4.61 11.07
CA LYS A 65 -4.40 -5.06 10.74
C LYS A 65 -4.97 -4.20 9.62
N PHE A 66 -5.53 -4.87 8.62
CA PHE A 66 -6.36 -4.23 7.61
C PHE A 66 -7.71 -3.88 8.23
N ASP A 67 -7.98 -2.58 8.41
CA ASP A 67 -9.28 -2.07 8.86
C ASP A 67 -9.95 -1.26 7.72
N PRO A 68 -11.00 -1.80 7.08
CA PRO A 68 -11.67 -1.13 5.97
C PRO A 68 -12.35 0.18 6.39
N ASP A 69 -12.66 0.36 7.68
CA ASP A 69 -13.37 1.55 8.18
C ASP A 69 -12.41 2.64 8.68
N ARG A 70 -11.10 2.37 8.73
CA ARG A 70 -10.11 3.21 9.40
C ARG A 70 -10.23 4.70 9.03
N PHE A 71 -10.28 5.01 7.75
CA PHE A 71 -10.33 6.39 7.26
C PHE A 71 -11.74 6.99 7.22
N MET A 72 -12.80 6.20 7.47
CA MET A 72 -14.13 6.72 7.74
C MET A 72 -14.25 7.16 9.21
N LYS A 73 -13.74 6.33 10.14
CA LYS A 73 -13.78 6.61 11.58
C LYS A 73 -12.80 7.71 11.98
N ARG A 74 -11.64 7.76 11.31
CA ARG A 74 -10.49 8.61 11.66
C ARG A 74 -9.94 9.34 10.41
N PRO A 75 -10.70 10.29 9.82
CA PRO A 75 -10.31 10.98 8.58
C PRO A 75 -9.01 11.80 8.73
N GLU A 76 -8.65 12.21 9.94
CA GLU A 76 -7.40 12.91 10.23
C GLU A 76 -6.15 12.07 9.94
N LEU A 77 -6.27 10.73 9.92
CA LEU A 77 -5.18 9.83 9.55
C LEU A 77 -4.77 9.94 8.08
N LEU A 78 -5.58 10.59 7.23
CA LEU A 78 -5.20 10.89 5.85
C LEU A 78 -3.96 11.80 5.76
N ASN A 79 -3.64 12.56 6.80
CA ASN A 79 -2.38 13.32 6.88
C ASN A 79 -1.14 12.41 6.94
N TYR A 80 -1.29 11.16 7.37
CA TYR A 80 -0.21 10.18 7.51
C TYR A 80 -0.20 9.11 6.41
N LEU A 81 -1.00 9.30 5.37
CA LEU A 81 -1.07 8.41 4.22
C LEU A 81 -0.20 8.96 3.08
N TYR A 82 0.99 8.38 2.90
CA TYR A 82 2.06 8.93 2.07
C TYR A 82 2.30 8.22 0.72
N TRP A 83 1.41 7.31 0.29
CA TRP A 83 1.62 6.50 -0.93
C TRP A 83 1.92 7.33 -2.19
N SER A 84 1.46 8.59 -2.23
CA SER A 84 1.64 9.51 -3.35
C SER A 84 2.89 10.39 -3.25
N ASN A 85 3.83 10.08 -2.35
CA ASN A 85 5.00 10.93 -2.02
C ASN A 85 4.60 12.30 -1.40
N GLY A 86 3.54 12.28 -0.59
CA GLY A 86 3.03 13.42 0.17
C GLY A 86 1.77 13.00 0.93
N PRO A 87 1.32 13.79 1.95
CA PRO A 87 0.07 13.52 2.66
C PRO A 87 -1.11 13.40 1.69
N GLN A 88 -2.06 12.52 1.97
CA GLN A 88 -3.25 12.35 1.11
C GLN A 88 -4.10 13.64 1.06
N THR A 89 -4.07 14.43 2.13
CA THR A 89 -4.70 15.75 2.26
C THR A 89 -4.00 16.86 1.47
N GLY A 90 -2.72 16.67 1.10
CA GLY A 90 -1.97 17.61 0.26
C GLY A 90 -2.38 17.52 -1.21
N SER A 91 -2.05 18.54 -2.00
CA SER A 91 -2.32 18.57 -3.45
C SER A 91 -1.03 18.58 -4.27
N PRO A 92 -0.94 17.80 -5.35
CA PRO A 92 0.19 17.89 -6.27
C PRO A 92 0.29 19.29 -6.89
N SER A 93 1.51 19.81 -6.98
CA SER A 93 1.79 21.11 -7.59
C SER A 93 3.17 21.12 -8.24
N GLU A 94 3.44 22.10 -9.09
CA GLU A 94 4.76 22.31 -9.69
C GLU A 94 5.87 22.55 -8.66
N SER A 95 5.50 23.05 -7.48
CA SER A 95 6.42 23.33 -6.37
C SER A 95 6.74 22.10 -5.51
N ASN A 96 6.10 20.95 -5.74
CA ASN A 96 6.32 19.74 -4.97
C ASN A 96 6.58 18.50 -5.85
N LYS A 97 6.88 17.38 -5.19
CA LYS A 97 7.20 16.09 -5.84
C LYS A 97 6.13 15.04 -5.57
N GLN A 98 4.92 15.47 -5.18
CA GLN A 98 3.79 14.57 -5.00
C GLN A 98 3.34 14.05 -6.36
N CYS A 99 2.83 12.81 -6.40
CA CYS A 99 2.34 12.18 -7.62
C CYS A 99 1.26 13.03 -8.27
N ALA A 100 1.51 13.51 -9.49
CA ALA A 100 0.55 14.33 -10.24
C ALA A 100 -0.79 13.61 -10.48
N ALA A 101 -0.78 12.28 -10.50
CA ALA A 101 -1.96 11.44 -10.67
C ALA A 101 -2.59 10.97 -9.35
N LYS A 102 -2.28 11.61 -8.20
CA LYS A 102 -2.79 11.21 -6.87
C LYS A 102 -4.29 10.91 -6.88
N ASP A 103 -5.08 11.86 -7.34
CA ASP A 103 -6.55 11.75 -7.32
C ASP A 103 -7.07 10.77 -8.39
N TYR A 104 -6.44 10.74 -9.56
CA TYR A 104 -6.80 9.80 -10.63
C TYR A 104 -6.57 8.34 -10.25
N VAL A 105 -5.45 8.02 -9.57
CA VAL A 105 -5.15 6.67 -9.11
C VAL A 105 -6.15 6.23 -8.04
N ALA A 106 -6.43 7.09 -7.05
CA ALA A 106 -7.42 6.78 -6.01
C ALA A 106 -8.82 6.59 -6.60
N LEU A 107 -9.24 7.46 -7.54
CA LEU A 107 -10.51 7.35 -8.25
C LEU A 107 -10.59 6.05 -9.05
N THR A 108 -9.56 5.73 -9.85
CA THR A 108 -9.53 4.53 -10.69
C THR A 108 -9.57 3.26 -9.85
N ALA A 109 -8.84 3.21 -8.73
CA ALA A 109 -8.90 2.10 -7.79
C ALA A 109 -10.30 1.95 -7.17
N CYS A 110 -10.95 3.06 -6.81
CA CYS A 110 -12.34 3.04 -6.32
C CYS A 110 -13.29 2.50 -7.39
N LEU A 111 -13.15 2.94 -8.64
CA LEU A 111 -13.97 2.47 -9.77
C LEU A 111 -13.76 0.98 -10.03
N PHE A 112 -12.52 0.49 -9.95
CA PHE A 112 -12.21 -0.92 -10.09
C PHE A 112 -12.91 -1.77 -9.02
N VAL A 113 -12.79 -1.37 -7.75
CA VAL A 113 -13.44 -2.06 -6.62
C VAL A 113 -14.97 -2.00 -6.76
N ALA A 114 -15.52 -0.82 -7.07
CA ALA A 114 -16.96 -0.63 -7.30
C ALA A 114 -17.48 -1.54 -8.43
N HIS A 115 -16.80 -1.54 -9.57
CA HIS A 115 -17.18 -2.35 -10.72
C HIS A 115 -17.10 -3.84 -10.41
N MET A 116 -16.07 -4.28 -9.68
CA MET A 116 -15.93 -5.66 -9.25
C MET A 116 -17.14 -6.11 -8.40
N PHE A 117 -17.49 -5.36 -7.35
CA PHE A 117 -18.62 -5.73 -6.48
C PHE A 117 -20.01 -5.50 -7.08
N ARG A 118 -20.13 -4.66 -8.12
CA ARG A 118 -21.37 -4.57 -8.91
C ARG A 118 -21.56 -5.77 -9.83
N ARG A 119 -20.47 -6.44 -10.22
CA ARG A 119 -20.51 -7.59 -11.14
C ARG A 119 -20.53 -8.92 -10.39
N TYR A 120 -19.90 -8.99 -9.22
CA TYR A 120 -19.72 -10.22 -8.45
C TYR A 120 -20.22 -10.06 -7.01
N ASP A 121 -21.03 -11.01 -6.55
CA ASP A 121 -21.61 -11.00 -5.19
C ASP A 121 -20.60 -11.47 -4.14
N SER A 122 -19.62 -12.27 -4.56
CA SER A 122 -18.54 -12.73 -3.68
C SER A 122 -17.25 -12.96 -4.46
N VAL A 123 -16.13 -12.63 -3.80
CA VAL A 123 -14.79 -13.00 -4.25
C VAL A 123 -14.29 -14.10 -3.33
N ALA A 124 -14.15 -15.31 -3.86
CA ALA A 124 -13.65 -16.45 -3.11
C ALA A 124 -12.19 -16.71 -3.43
N ARG A 125 -11.37 -16.84 -2.36
CA ARG A 125 -9.99 -17.29 -2.47
C ARG A 125 -9.96 -18.82 -2.56
N GLN A 126 -9.36 -19.36 -3.61
CA GLN A 126 -8.96 -20.76 -3.62
C GLN A 126 -7.46 -20.84 -3.27
N LEU A 127 -7.16 -21.33 -2.07
CA LEU A 127 -5.81 -21.75 -1.71
C LEU A 127 -5.53 -23.10 -2.36
N ILE A 128 -4.53 -23.17 -3.23
CA ILE A 128 -3.91 -24.44 -3.61
C ILE A 128 -2.66 -24.56 -2.74
N LEU A 129 -2.75 -25.34 -1.66
CA LEU A 129 -1.59 -25.68 -0.85
C LEU A 129 -0.74 -26.67 -1.65
N ASN A 130 0.32 -26.18 -2.29
CA ASN A 130 1.40 -27.07 -2.70
C ASN A 130 2.14 -27.47 -1.42
N HIS A 131 1.94 -28.70 -0.95
CA HIS A 131 2.73 -29.29 0.13
C HIS A 131 4.22 -29.24 -0.28
N GLY A 132 5.00 -28.32 0.31
CA GLY A 132 6.46 -28.24 0.13
C GLY A 132 7.10 -26.87 -0.19
N ALA A 133 6.39 -25.75 -0.10
CA ALA A 133 7.01 -24.43 -0.37
C ALA A 133 7.58 -23.75 0.90
N PRO A 134 8.84 -23.27 0.90
CA PRO A 134 9.43 -22.56 2.04
C PRO A 134 8.79 -21.18 2.26
N GLU A 135 8.63 -20.79 3.52
CA GLU A 135 7.99 -19.54 3.97
C GLU A 135 8.69 -18.28 3.42
N GLY A 136 7.89 -17.28 3.01
CA GLY A 136 8.38 -15.92 2.71
C GLY A 136 8.43 -15.46 1.24
N ARG A 137 7.57 -15.96 0.33
CA ARG A 137 7.59 -15.55 -1.10
C ARG A 137 6.35 -14.78 -1.57
N HIS A 138 6.58 -13.90 -2.55
CA HIS A 138 5.55 -13.12 -3.25
C HIS A 138 4.45 -14.02 -3.83
N LEU A 139 3.21 -13.80 -3.38
CA LEU A 139 2.04 -14.48 -3.89
C LEU A 139 1.56 -13.79 -5.18
N THR A 140 1.56 -14.50 -6.30
CA THR A 140 0.92 -14.04 -7.55
C THR A 140 -0.50 -14.60 -7.60
N ALA A 141 -1.51 -13.73 -7.49
CA ALA A 141 -2.90 -14.12 -7.65
C ALA A 141 -3.28 -14.13 -9.13
N ALA A 142 -3.57 -15.31 -9.69
CA ALA A 142 -4.24 -15.48 -10.97
C ALA A 142 -5.77 -15.41 -10.76
N ILE A 143 -6.43 -14.41 -11.33
CA ILE A 143 -7.88 -14.27 -11.26
C ILE A 143 -8.50 -15.19 -12.33
N SER A 144 -9.26 -16.20 -11.92
CA SER A 144 -10.01 -17.07 -12.84
C SER A 144 -11.45 -16.60 -12.87
N LEU A 145 -11.84 -15.95 -13.96
CA LEU A 145 -13.20 -15.52 -14.21
C LEU A 145 -14.04 -16.76 -14.56
N GLY A 146 -14.69 -17.36 -13.57
CA GLY A 146 -15.71 -18.37 -13.81
C GLY A 146 -16.97 -17.70 -14.35
N GLY A 147 -17.24 -17.83 -15.64
CA GLY A 147 -18.50 -17.41 -16.24
C GLY A 147 -19.59 -18.42 -15.89
N GLY A 148 -20.44 -18.11 -14.92
CA GLY A 148 -21.70 -18.82 -14.72
C GLY A 148 -22.74 -18.26 -15.69
N SER A 149 -23.17 -19.07 -16.66
CA SER A 149 -24.25 -18.77 -17.62
C SER A 149 -25.63 -19.06 -17.02
N GLY A 150 -25.93 -18.52 -15.84
CA GLY A 150 -27.23 -18.70 -15.17
C GLY A 150 -27.50 -17.64 -14.11
N ASP A 151 -28.77 -17.50 -13.73
CA ASP A 151 -29.34 -16.47 -12.82
C ASP A 151 -28.92 -16.60 -11.33
N GLY A 152 -27.82 -17.32 -11.07
CA GLY A 152 -27.26 -17.52 -9.73
C GLY A 152 -26.19 -16.49 -9.35
N PRO A 153 -25.79 -16.43 -8.06
CA PRO A 153 -24.82 -15.45 -7.59
C PRO A 153 -23.48 -15.56 -8.33
N ARG A 154 -23.00 -14.45 -8.88
CA ARG A 154 -21.78 -14.40 -9.68
C ARG A 154 -20.57 -14.40 -8.75
N ARG A 155 -19.91 -15.55 -8.63
CA ARG A 155 -18.72 -15.71 -7.78
C ARG A 155 -17.43 -15.57 -8.58
N LEU A 156 -16.60 -14.59 -8.21
CA LEU A 156 -15.24 -14.47 -8.72
C LEU A 156 -14.31 -15.42 -7.95
N ARG A 157 -13.54 -16.26 -8.65
CA ARG A 157 -12.55 -17.15 -8.02
C ARG A 157 -11.13 -16.69 -8.32
N THR A 158 -10.40 -16.30 -7.30
CA THR A 158 -8.96 -15.99 -7.43
C THR A 158 -8.15 -17.22 -7.04
N ARG A 159 -7.33 -17.73 -7.96
CA ARG A 159 -6.33 -18.77 -7.71
C ARG A 159 -4.99 -18.11 -7.43
N ILE A 160 -4.39 -18.34 -6.28
CA ILE A 160 -3.01 -17.90 -6.07
C ILE A 160 -2.08 -19.01 -6.55
N ILE A 161 -1.28 -18.73 -7.58
CA ILE A 161 -0.26 -19.66 -8.07
C ILE A 161 1.05 -19.20 -7.43
N ASN A 162 1.71 -20.11 -6.73
CA ASN A 162 3.03 -19.84 -6.17
C ASN A 162 4.03 -19.77 -7.33
N CYS A 163 4.38 -18.56 -7.77
CA CYS A 163 5.36 -18.37 -8.84
C CYS A 163 6.76 -18.37 -8.23
N SER A 164 7.52 -19.45 -8.47
CA SER A 164 8.92 -19.53 -8.06
C SER A 164 9.80 -18.68 -8.98
N SER A 165 9.83 -17.36 -8.77
CA SER A 165 10.86 -16.51 -9.41
C SER A 165 12.12 -16.53 -8.55
N ASN A 166 13.12 -17.26 -9.02
CA ASN A 166 14.47 -17.35 -8.45
C ASN A 166 15.22 -16.03 -8.73
N VAL A 167 15.03 -15.01 -7.88
CA VAL A 167 15.85 -13.78 -7.90
C VAL A 167 16.83 -13.88 -6.74
N LYS A 168 17.97 -14.54 -7.00
CA LYS A 168 19.13 -14.54 -6.11
C LYS A 168 19.76 -13.15 -6.10
N ASN A 169 20.20 -12.73 -4.92
CA ASN A 169 21.05 -11.56 -4.61
C ASN A 169 20.40 -10.17 -4.69
N LYS A 170 20.08 -9.62 -3.51
CA LYS A 170 20.49 -8.28 -3.05
C LYS A 170 20.35 -8.20 -1.52
N THR A 171 21.43 -8.54 -0.84
CA THR A 171 21.64 -8.22 0.58
C THR A 171 21.71 -6.70 0.70
N LEU A 172 20.74 -6.07 1.36
CA LEU A 172 20.85 -4.69 1.80
C LEU A 172 20.85 -4.70 3.32
N TRP A 173 22.02 -4.40 3.89
CA TRP A 173 22.18 -4.15 5.31
C TRP A 173 21.38 -2.90 5.67
N VAL A 174 20.34 -3.06 6.49
CA VAL A 174 19.72 -1.95 7.22
C VAL A 174 20.33 -1.99 8.61
N ILE A 175 21.18 -1.01 8.90
CA ILE A 175 21.72 -0.77 10.23
C ILE A 175 20.58 -0.13 11.03
N SER A 176 20.16 -0.81 12.10
CA SER A 176 19.34 -0.26 13.20
C SER A 176 20.14 0.71 14.05
#